data_AF-A0A7R9JJ79-F1
#
_entry.id   AF-A0A7R9JJ79-F1
#
_cell.length_a   1.000
_cell.length_b   1.000
_cell.length_c   1.000
_cell.angle_alpha   90.00
_cell.angle_beta   90.00
_cell.angle_gamma   90.00
#
_symmetry.space_group_name_H-M   'P 1'
#
loop_
_entity.id
_entity.type
_entity.pdbx_description
1 polymer ?
#
loop_
_entity_poly.entity_id
_entity_poly.type
_entity_poly.pdbx_seq_one_letter_code
_entity_poly.pdbx_strand_id
1 'polypeptide(L)'
;MRCETHALFRELIGACRIGLQQRRLVLVRISDIMGFGASHLAPEKPNYGFRSPGTLTVDKGISLTYLFQKVNFLKDQEHVLGVQVKFLEASIDEERAKQKAKFSRHQNHLKTLSLQNEKWLEESGQVREKIERISQLIKLILQGVQNVFLLCRCDNSPLLDLLGDNTLVTQFNYSWFLTLIERRAHEIINVIYYRQWPGKLEHEERENATTIKQTFKVNA
;
A
#
# COMPACT_ATOMS: atom_id res chain seq x y z
N MET A 1 -11.95 -9.37 -6.44
CA MET A 1 -11.54 -9.78 -5.08
C MET A 1 -10.80 -11.14 -5.03
N ARG A 2 -10.13 -11.62 -6.11
CA ARG A 2 -9.36 -12.89 -6.08
C ARG A 2 -7.84 -12.72 -6.19
N CYS A 3 -7.32 -11.49 -6.28
CA CYS A 3 -5.89 -11.24 -6.53
C CYS A 3 -5.07 -10.94 -5.26
N GLU A 4 -5.70 -10.50 -4.18
CA GLU A 4 -4.98 -10.09 -2.95
C GLU A 4 -4.56 -11.28 -2.08
N THR A 5 -5.29 -12.40 -2.13
CA THR A 5 -4.95 -13.62 -1.39
C THR A 5 -3.70 -14.31 -1.94
N HIS A 6 -3.41 -14.17 -3.23
CA HIS A 6 -2.20 -14.72 -3.86
C HIS A 6 -0.91 -13.96 -3.48
N ALA A 7 -1.02 -12.66 -3.20
CA ALA A 7 0.10 -11.84 -2.78
C ALA A 7 0.58 -12.24 -1.37
N LEU A 8 -0.38 -12.38 -0.44
CA LEU A 8 -0.10 -12.82 0.94
C LEU A 8 0.45 -14.26 0.98
N PHE A 9 -0.02 -15.15 0.11
CA PHE A 9 0.49 -16.53 0.03
C PHE A 9 1.93 -16.59 -0.52
N ARG A 10 2.29 -15.71 -1.46
CA ARG A 10 3.68 -15.59 -1.95
C ARG A 10 4.61 -15.03 -0.87
N GLU A 11 4.17 -14.07 -0.08
CA GLU A 11 4.96 -13.54 1.03
C GLU A 11 5.15 -14.56 2.17
N LEU A 12 4.11 -15.34 2.49
CA LEU A 12 4.21 -16.42 3.48
C LEU A 12 5.16 -17.55 3.03
N ILE A 13 5.10 -17.95 1.76
CA ILE A 13 6.06 -18.91 1.19
C ILE A 13 7.48 -18.31 1.17
N GLY A 14 7.62 -17.02 0.85
CA GLY A 14 8.89 -16.30 0.88
C GLY A 14 9.52 -16.28 2.28
N ALA A 15 8.73 -15.92 3.30
CA ALA A 15 9.16 -15.91 4.69
C ALA A 15 9.50 -17.32 5.21
N CYS A 16 8.74 -18.35 4.80
CA CYS A 16 9.02 -19.73 5.14
C CYS A 16 10.31 -20.25 4.46
N ARG A 17 10.57 -19.85 3.21
CA ARG A 17 11.79 -20.18 2.47
C ARG A 17 13.03 -19.50 3.07
N ILE A 18 12.90 -18.26 3.54
CA ILE A 18 13.97 -17.53 4.24
C ILE A 18 14.24 -18.15 5.62
N GLY A 19 13.18 -18.55 6.35
CA GLY A 19 13.31 -19.26 7.62
C GLY A 19 13.96 -20.63 7.50
N LEU A 20 13.63 -21.39 6.44
CA LEU A 20 14.26 -22.68 6.12
C LEU A 20 15.71 -22.52 5.64
N GLN A 21 16.02 -21.48 4.86
CA GLN A 21 17.39 -21.14 4.48
C GLN A 21 18.25 -20.76 5.69
N GLN A 22 17.72 -20.00 6.65
CA GLN A 22 18.46 -19.69 7.89
C GLN A 22 18.63 -20.92 8.79
N ARG A 23 17.65 -21.82 8.89
CA ARG A 23 17.82 -23.10 9.60
C ARG A 23 18.84 -24.03 8.91
N ARG A 24 18.88 -24.03 7.58
CA ARG A 24 19.88 -24.78 6.81
C ARG A 24 21.28 -24.17 6.95
N LEU A 25 21.40 -22.84 7.02
CA LEU A 25 22.69 -22.16 7.27
C LEU A 25 23.20 -22.40 8.69
N VAL A 26 22.31 -22.47 9.70
CA VAL A 26 22.67 -22.83 11.08
C VAL A 26 23.09 -24.28 11.17
N LEU A 27 22.42 -25.21 10.48
CA LEU A 27 22.83 -26.62 10.43
C LEU A 27 24.14 -26.85 9.65
N VAL A 28 24.36 -26.11 8.56
CA VAL A 28 25.63 -26.15 7.81
C VAL A 28 26.78 -25.55 8.63
N ARG A 29 26.55 -24.44 9.34
CA ARG A 29 27.59 -23.89 10.24
C ARG A 29 27.86 -24.77 11.46
N ILE A 30 26.86 -25.51 11.95
CA ILE A 30 27.10 -26.52 13.00
C ILE A 30 27.90 -27.70 12.44
N SER A 31 27.71 -28.13 11.18
CA SER A 31 28.57 -29.16 10.58
C SER A 31 29.99 -28.66 10.29
N ASP A 32 30.15 -27.38 9.93
CA ASP A 32 31.46 -26.78 9.63
C ASP A 32 32.26 -26.49 10.90
N ILE A 33 31.59 -26.15 12.02
CA ILE A 33 32.23 -26.00 13.34
C ILE A 33 32.52 -27.37 13.97
N MET A 34 31.74 -28.41 13.65
CA MET A 34 31.96 -29.76 14.18
C MET A 34 32.91 -30.64 13.37
N GLY A 35 33.50 -30.17 12.26
CA GLY A 35 34.70 -30.76 11.67
C GLY A 35 34.69 -32.29 11.53
N PHE A 36 33.56 -32.92 11.19
CA PHE A 36 33.52 -34.34 10.81
C PHE A 36 33.97 -34.47 9.35
N GLY A 37 35.21 -34.07 9.09
CA GLY A 37 35.96 -34.49 7.94
C GLY A 37 36.33 -35.96 8.14
N ALA A 38 35.61 -36.84 7.46
CA ALA A 38 35.96 -38.24 7.33
C ALA A 38 37.20 -38.38 6.43
N SER A 39 38.39 -37.96 6.89
CA SER A 39 39.68 -38.35 6.32
C SER A 39 40.80 -37.99 7.30
N HIS A 40 41.69 -38.94 7.55
CA HIS A 40 42.96 -38.77 8.27
C HIS A 40 42.88 -38.44 9.77
N LEU A 41 42.87 -39.51 10.57
CA LEU A 41 43.83 -39.75 11.66
C LEU A 41 43.65 -41.21 12.08
N ALA A 42 44.20 -42.11 11.27
CA ALA A 42 44.61 -43.40 11.80
C ALA A 42 45.65 -43.09 12.89
N PRO A 43 45.47 -43.53 14.15
CA PRO A 43 46.55 -43.45 15.09
C PRO A 43 47.65 -44.37 14.55
N GLU A 44 48.78 -43.80 14.14
CA GLU A 44 50.02 -44.55 14.09
C GLU A 44 50.18 -45.18 15.47
N LYS A 45 49.97 -46.49 15.53
CA LYS A 45 50.28 -47.30 16.68
C LYS A 45 51.76 -47.06 16.97
N PRO A 46 52.16 -46.56 18.14
CA PRO A 46 53.56 -46.69 18.51
C PRO A 46 53.84 -48.18 18.60
N ASN A 47 54.70 -48.64 17.70
CA ASN A 47 55.17 -50.01 17.61
C ASN A 47 55.98 -50.34 18.86
N TYR A 48 55.29 -50.80 19.91
CA TYR A 48 55.92 -51.47 21.02
C TYR A 48 55.71 -52.98 20.83
N GLY A 49 56.80 -53.64 20.42
CA GLY A 49 56.86 -55.08 20.23
C GLY A 49 56.36 -55.81 21.48
N PHE A 50 55.35 -56.63 21.28
CA PHE A 50 54.86 -57.56 22.28
C PHE A 50 55.86 -58.72 22.40
N ARG A 51 56.61 -58.78 23.51
CA ARG A 51 57.25 -60.00 24.01
C ARG A 51 56.61 -60.31 25.36
N SER A 52 55.86 -61.41 25.43
CA SER A 52 55.26 -61.94 26.66
C SER A 52 56.33 -62.51 27.61
N PRO A 53 55.96 -63.06 28.77
CA PRO A 53 55.42 -62.40 29.95
C PRO A 53 56.38 -62.64 31.14
N GLY A 54 56.99 -61.58 31.65
CA GLY A 54 57.76 -61.63 32.89
C GLY A 54 56.91 -61.12 34.03
N THR A 55 56.48 -62.03 34.90
CA THR A 55 55.99 -61.83 36.27
C THR A 55 56.30 -60.46 36.86
N LEU A 56 55.29 -59.62 37.03
CA LEU A 56 55.28 -58.61 38.08
C LEU A 56 54.06 -58.86 38.95
N THR A 57 54.39 -59.37 40.12
CA THR A 57 53.54 -59.58 41.28
C THR A 57 52.66 -58.37 41.53
N VAL A 58 51.41 -58.65 41.89
CA VAL A 58 50.47 -57.69 42.45
C VAL A 58 51.05 -57.16 43.75
N ASP A 59 51.69 -55.99 43.68
CA ASP A 59 51.98 -55.16 44.84
C ASP A 59 51.26 -53.83 44.63
N LYS A 60 50.52 -53.40 45.66
CA LYS A 60 49.48 -52.35 45.60
C LYS A 60 50.08 -50.95 45.44
N GLY A 61 50.67 -50.66 44.29
CA GLY A 61 51.17 -49.34 43.93
C GLY A 61 50.84 -49.02 42.49
N ILE A 62 49.78 -48.24 42.26
CA ILE A 62 49.57 -47.60 40.96
C ILE A 62 50.83 -46.78 40.66
N SER A 63 51.48 -47.05 39.53
CA SER A 63 52.73 -46.37 39.17
C SER A 63 52.51 -44.85 39.17
N LEU A 64 53.35 -44.13 39.91
CA LEU A 64 53.27 -42.68 40.08
C LEU A 64 53.23 -41.93 38.73
N THR A 65 53.87 -42.50 37.70
CA THR A 65 53.84 -41.99 36.32
C THR A 65 52.45 -42.03 35.68
N TYR A 66 51.68 -43.09 35.93
CA TYR A 66 50.29 -43.21 35.47
C TYR A 66 49.38 -42.17 36.13
N LEU A 67 49.57 -41.93 37.43
CA LEU A 67 48.83 -40.89 38.15
C LEU A 67 49.20 -39.49 37.64
N PHE A 68 50.48 -39.18 37.44
CA PHE A 68 50.91 -37.91 36.87
C PHE A 68 50.37 -37.69 35.46
N GLN A 69 50.40 -38.71 34.60
CA GLN A 69 49.84 -38.63 33.26
C GLN A 69 48.33 -38.37 33.31
N LYS A 70 47.61 -39.03 34.22
CA LYS A 70 46.17 -38.82 34.37
C LYS A 70 45.84 -37.42 34.91
N VAL A 71 46.60 -36.92 35.88
CA VAL A 71 46.43 -35.55 36.43
C VAL A 71 46.70 -34.50 35.36
N ASN A 72 47.77 -34.65 34.58
CA ASN A 72 48.06 -33.72 33.49
C ASN A 72 46.98 -33.75 32.41
N PHE A 73 46.52 -34.94 32.03
CA PHE A 73 45.42 -35.08 31.08
C PHE A 73 44.13 -34.42 31.56
N LEU A 74 43.77 -34.59 32.85
CA LEU A 74 42.59 -33.94 33.42
C LEU A 74 42.74 -32.41 33.45
N LYS A 75 43.94 -31.92 33.76
CA LYS A 75 44.24 -30.49 33.74
C LYS A 75 44.14 -29.90 32.33
N ASP A 76 44.62 -30.62 31.33
CA ASP A 76 44.49 -30.22 29.92
C ASP A 76 43.02 -30.23 29.48
N GLN A 77 42.24 -31.24 29.89
CA GLN A 77 40.80 -31.28 29.63
C GLN A 77 40.05 -30.13 30.30
N GLU A 78 40.36 -29.82 31.56
CA GLU A 78 39.80 -28.68 32.28
C GLU A 78 40.12 -27.36 31.57
N HIS A 79 41.36 -27.19 31.11
CA HIS A 79 41.76 -26.01 30.34
C HIS A 79 40.99 -25.88 29.03
N VAL A 80 40.85 -26.98 28.26
CA VAL A 80 40.10 -26.99 27.00
C VAL A 80 38.63 -26.62 27.23
N LEU A 81 37.99 -27.21 28.25
CA LEU A 81 36.61 -26.89 28.61
C LEU A 81 36.47 -25.44 29.04
N GLY A 82 37.41 -24.91 29.84
CA GLY A 82 37.43 -23.51 30.25
C GLY A 82 37.53 -22.53 29.07
N VAL A 83 38.34 -22.85 28.06
CA VAL A 83 38.43 -22.06 26.83
C VAL A 83 37.13 -22.14 26.03
N GLN A 84 36.51 -23.32 25.91
CA GLN A 84 35.25 -23.50 25.19
C GLN A 84 34.09 -22.75 25.85
N VAL A 85 33.99 -22.78 27.18
CA VAL A 85 32.96 -22.03 27.92
C VAL A 85 33.11 -20.54 27.67
N LYS A 86 34.32 -19.98 27.76
CA LYS A 86 34.57 -18.57 27.48
C LYS A 86 34.22 -18.18 26.03
N PHE A 87 34.52 -19.06 25.08
CA PHE A 87 34.15 -18.84 23.68
C PHE A 87 32.63 -18.83 23.48
N LEU A 88 31.91 -19.77 24.10
CA LEU A 88 30.45 -19.83 24.05
C LEU A 88 29.80 -18.62 24.74
N GLU A 89 30.32 -18.19 25.88
CA GLU A 89 29.86 -16.98 26.57
C GLU A 89 30.01 -15.75 25.67
N ALA A 90 31.19 -15.56 25.06
CA ALA A 90 31.42 -14.46 24.12
C ALA A 90 30.47 -14.53 22.91
N SER A 91 30.23 -15.73 22.36
CA SER A 91 29.31 -15.93 21.24
C SER A 91 27.86 -15.64 21.61
N ILE A 92 27.43 -16.03 22.82
CA ILE A 92 26.09 -15.73 23.34
C ILE A 92 25.90 -14.22 23.49
N ASP A 93 26.90 -13.52 24.02
CA ASP A 93 26.82 -12.07 24.21
C ASP A 93 26.79 -11.32 22.87
N GLU A 94 27.56 -11.78 21.89
CA GLU A 94 27.51 -11.23 20.53
C GLU A 94 26.11 -11.41 19.89
N GLU A 95 25.52 -12.60 20.00
CA GLU A 95 24.19 -12.87 19.46
C GLU A 95 23.10 -12.08 20.20
N ARG A 96 23.21 -11.93 21.53
CA ARG A 96 22.31 -11.06 22.31
C ARG A 96 22.41 -9.61 21.86
N ALA A 97 23.61 -9.09 21.61
CA ALA A 97 23.79 -7.73 21.09
C ALA A 97 23.14 -7.55 19.71
N LYS A 98 23.34 -8.51 18.80
CA LYS A 98 22.68 -8.53 17.48
C LYS A 98 21.16 -8.57 17.60
N GLN A 99 20.63 -9.41 18.48
CA GLN A 99 19.18 -9.52 18.70
C GLN A 99 18.59 -8.22 19.23
N LYS A 100 19.27 -7.57 20.20
CA LYS A 100 18.84 -6.27 20.72
C LYS A 100 18.82 -5.18 19.65
N ALA A 101 19.85 -5.14 18.80
CA ALA A 101 19.91 -4.20 17.67
C ALA A 101 18.78 -4.46 16.65
N LYS A 102 18.52 -5.73 16.29
CA LYS A 102 17.42 -6.12 15.42
C LYS A 102 16.07 -5.73 16.01
N PHE A 103 15.84 -6.04 17.29
CA PHE A 103 14.59 -5.70 17.97
C PHE A 103 14.33 -4.19 17.97
N SER A 104 15.34 -3.39 18.30
CA SER A 104 15.25 -1.92 18.24
C SER A 104 14.92 -1.43 16.82
N ARG A 105 15.59 -1.98 15.79
CA ARG A 105 15.31 -1.64 14.39
C ARG A 105 13.87 -1.99 13.98
N HIS A 106 13.41 -3.18 14.34
CA HIS A 106 12.04 -3.61 14.06
C HIS A 106 11.02 -2.75 14.79
N GLN A 107 11.26 -2.43 16.06
CA GLN A 107 10.38 -1.57 16.84
C GLN A 107 10.28 -0.16 16.22
N ASN A 108 11.40 0.41 15.80
CA ASN A 108 11.40 1.72 15.13
C ASN A 108 10.66 1.64 13.78
N HIS A 109 10.87 0.58 13.01
CA HIS A 109 10.18 0.38 11.74
C HIS A 109 8.66 0.24 11.94
N LEU A 110 8.22 -0.52 12.95
CA LEU A 110 6.80 -0.64 13.30
C LEU A 110 6.20 0.70 13.72
N LYS A 111 6.92 1.50 14.51
CA LYS A 111 6.49 2.85 14.87
C LYS A 111 6.32 3.75 13.65
N THR A 112 7.28 3.73 12.72
CA THR A 112 7.19 4.51 11.47
C THR A 112 6.00 4.06 10.63
N LEU A 113 5.80 2.75 10.45
CA LEU A 113 4.66 2.23 9.71
C LEU A 113 3.32 2.59 10.37
N SER A 114 3.23 2.52 11.70
CA SER A 114 2.04 2.91 12.44
C SER A 114 1.70 4.38 12.23
N LEU A 115 2.71 5.26 12.31
CA LEU A 115 2.53 6.71 12.10
C LEU A 115 2.14 7.03 10.66
N GLN A 116 2.73 6.33 9.68
CA GLN A 116 2.33 6.46 8.29
C GLN A 116 0.87 6.03 8.11
N ASN A 117 0.47 4.89 8.66
CA ASN A 117 -0.89 4.37 8.53
C ASN A 117 -1.91 5.33 9.15
N GLU A 118 -1.62 5.90 10.32
CA GLU A 118 -2.45 6.93 10.95
C GLU A 118 -2.61 8.16 10.06
N LYS A 119 -1.51 8.65 9.47
CA LYS A 119 -1.53 9.76 8.52
C LYS A 119 -2.38 9.45 7.28
N TRP A 120 -2.22 8.27 6.68
CA TRP A 120 -3.03 7.85 5.52
C TRP A 120 -4.52 7.74 5.86
N LEU A 121 -4.83 7.27 7.07
CA LEU A 121 -6.21 7.17 7.54
C LEU A 121 -6.84 8.56 7.70
N GLU A 122 -6.10 9.51 8.26
CA GLU A 122 -6.51 10.91 8.39
C GLU A 122 -6.72 11.56 7.01
N GLU A 123 -5.74 11.45 6.11
CA GLU A 123 -5.84 11.98 4.75
C GLU A 123 -7.03 11.38 3.98
N SER A 124 -7.25 10.06 4.11
CA SER A 124 -8.40 9.38 3.52
C SER A 124 -9.72 9.90 4.09
N GLY A 125 -9.78 10.14 5.40
CA GLY A 125 -10.93 10.75 6.07
C GLY A 125 -11.25 12.14 5.51
N GLN A 126 -10.23 13.00 5.39
CA GLN A 126 -10.38 14.35 4.84
C GLN A 126 -10.84 14.32 3.37
N VAL A 127 -10.29 13.43 2.56
CA VAL A 127 -10.70 13.28 1.14
C VAL A 127 -12.15 12.79 1.05
N ARG A 128 -12.55 11.83 1.89
CA ARG A 128 -13.92 11.32 1.93
C ARG A 128 -14.91 12.43 2.30
N GLU A 129 -14.57 13.24 3.29
CA GLU A 129 -15.41 14.37 3.70
C GLU A 129 -15.53 15.42 2.58
N LYS A 130 -14.45 15.71 1.85
CA LYS A 130 -14.49 16.58 0.67
C LYS A 130 -15.39 16.01 -0.43
N ILE A 131 -15.28 14.71 -0.72
CA ILE A 131 -16.13 14.04 -1.72
C ILE A 131 -17.60 14.13 -1.32
N GLU A 132 -17.92 13.92 -0.04
CA GLU A 132 -19.30 14.01 0.45
C GLU A 132 -19.85 15.44 0.29
N ARG A 133 -19.07 16.46 0.69
CA ARG A 133 -19.45 17.86 0.50
C ARG A 133 -19.68 18.22 -0.97
N ILE A 134 -18.79 17.79 -1.86
CA ILE A 134 -18.93 18.01 -3.31
C ILE A 134 -20.17 17.28 -3.85
N SER A 135 -20.42 16.06 -3.39
CA SER A 135 -21.59 15.27 -3.80
C SER A 135 -22.90 15.93 -3.38
N GLN A 136 -22.96 16.51 -2.17
CA GLN A 136 -24.09 17.29 -1.70
C GLN A 136 -24.29 18.56 -2.53
N LEU A 137 -23.21 19.27 -2.84
CA LEU A 137 -23.25 20.46 -3.69
C LEU A 137 -23.77 20.13 -5.10
N ILE A 138 -23.31 19.03 -5.70
CA ILE A 138 -23.80 18.59 -7.01
C ILE A 138 -25.30 18.26 -6.94
N LYS A 139 -25.77 17.58 -5.89
CA LYS A 139 -27.21 17.31 -5.72
C LYS A 139 -28.02 18.61 -5.65
N LEU A 140 -27.54 19.62 -4.91
CA LEU A 140 -28.20 20.92 -4.83
C LEU A 140 -28.24 21.63 -6.18
N ILE A 141 -27.15 21.61 -6.96
CA ILE A 141 -27.13 22.19 -8.31
C ILE A 141 -28.13 21.48 -9.22
N LEU A 142 -28.13 20.14 -9.24
CA LEU A 142 -29.05 19.37 -10.08
C LEU A 142 -30.52 19.62 -9.71
N GLN A 143 -30.82 19.73 -8.41
CA GLN A 143 -32.15 20.14 -7.95
C GLN A 143 -32.49 21.57 -8.37
N GLY A 144 -31.53 22.50 -8.31
CA GLY A 144 -31.71 23.85 -8.83
C GLY A 144 -32.06 23.87 -10.32
N VAL A 145 -31.35 23.08 -11.13
CA VAL A 145 -31.63 22.93 -12.57
C VAL A 145 -33.03 22.35 -12.78
N GLN A 146 -33.42 21.32 -12.04
CA GLN A 146 -34.77 20.75 -12.10
C GLN A 146 -35.84 21.79 -11.75
N ASN A 147 -35.61 22.61 -10.73
CA ASN A 147 -36.57 23.63 -10.31
C ASN A 147 -36.74 24.72 -11.38
N VAL A 148 -35.64 25.18 -11.99
CA VAL A 148 -35.68 26.16 -13.07
C VAL A 148 -36.40 25.57 -14.29
N PHE A 149 -36.13 24.31 -14.61
CA PHE A 149 -36.80 23.60 -15.68
C PHE A 149 -38.33 23.61 -15.52
N LEU A 150 -38.81 23.29 -14.31
CA LEU A 150 -40.23 23.31 -13.97
C LEU A 150 -40.80 24.74 -14.03
N LEU A 151 -40.05 25.73 -13.56
CA LEU A 151 -40.48 27.14 -13.54
C LEU A 151 -40.63 27.72 -14.95
N CYS A 152 -39.72 27.37 -15.87
CA CYS A 152 -39.78 27.78 -17.27
C CYS A 152 -40.83 27.02 -18.09
N ARG A 153 -41.49 26.01 -17.51
CA ARG A 153 -42.48 25.12 -18.17
C ARG A 153 -41.94 24.57 -19.49
N CYS A 154 -40.69 24.08 -19.45
CA CYS A 154 -40.04 23.47 -20.60
C CYS A 154 -40.75 22.15 -20.98
N ASP A 155 -40.85 21.86 -22.28
CA ASP A 155 -41.46 20.63 -22.78
C ASP A 155 -40.47 19.45 -22.66
N ASN A 156 -40.89 18.37 -22.01
CA ASN A 156 -40.08 17.18 -21.78
C ASN A 156 -40.09 16.19 -22.96
N SER A 157 -40.98 16.36 -23.94
CA SER A 157 -41.11 15.46 -25.10
C SER A 157 -39.78 15.16 -25.80
N PRO A 158 -38.92 16.15 -26.14
CA PRO A 158 -37.63 15.87 -26.80
C PRO A 158 -36.61 15.16 -25.89
N LEU A 159 -36.79 15.22 -24.57
CA LEU A 159 -35.92 14.52 -23.61
C LEU A 159 -36.37 13.08 -23.41
N LEU A 160 -37.68 12.80 -23.40
CA LEU A 160 -38.24 11.44 -23.25
C LEU A 160 -37.77 10.49 -24.35
N ASP A 161 -37.63 10.96 -25.59
CA ASP A 161 -37.15 10.14 -26.70
C ASP A 161 -35.65 9.76 -26.57
N LEU A 162 -34.86 10.57 -25.85
CA LEU A 162 -33.41 10.39 -25.70
C LEU A 162 -33.03 9.72 -24.37
N LEU A 163 -33.78 9.99 -23.31
CA LEU A 163 -33.54 9.53 -21.94
C LEU A 163 -34.47 8.38 -21.49
N GLY A 164 -35.45 8.04 -22.32
CA GLY A 164 -36.53 7.12 -21.95
C GLY A 164 -37.37 7.67 -20.81
N ASP A 165 -37.81 6.80 -19.89
CA ASP A 165 -38.65 7.16 -18.74
C ASP A 165 -37.96 8.03 -17.67
N ASN A 166 -36.70 8.43 -17.88
CA ASN A 166 -35.95 9.26 -16.94
C ASN A 166 -36.29 10.75 -17.08
N THR A 167 -37.33 11.17 -16.39
CA THR A 167 -37.81 12.56 -16.34
C THR A 167 -37.03 13.46 -15.38
N LEU A 168 -36.05 12.92 -14.66
CA LEU A 168 -35.29 13.63 -13.62
C LEU A 168 -33.90 14.08 -14.11
N VAL A 169 -33.47 15.26 -13.65
CA VAL A 169 -32.10 15.76 -13.85
C VAL A 169 -31.10 14.96 -13.01
N THR A 170 -30.07 14.45 -13.67
CA THR A 170 -28.97 13.65 -13.15
C THR A 170 -27.62 14.20 -13.63
N GLN A 171 -26.52 13.73 -13.02
CA GLN A 171 -25.16 14.13 -13.40
C GLN A 171 -24.79 13.82 -14.86
N PHE A 172 -25.51 12.91 -15.52
CA PHE A 172 -25.23 12.51 -16.89
C PHE A 172 -26.06 13.27 -17.91
N ASN A 173 -27.21 13.82 -17.51
CA ASN A 173 -28.18 14.42 -18.42
C ASN A 173 -28.38 15.93 -18.23
N TYR A 174 -27.82 16.52 -17.16
CA TYR A 174 -28.03 17.94 -16.81
C TYR A 174 -27.74 18.91 -17.97
N SER A 175 -26.76 18.58 -18.82
CA SER A 175 -26.39 19.41 -19.97
C SER A 175 -27.57 19.62 -20.92
N TRP A 176 -28.36 18.56 -21.18
CA TRP A 176 -29.52 18.63 -22.07
C TRP A 176 -30.64 19.49 -21.48
N PHE A 177 -30.89 19.34 -20.18
CA PHE A 177 -31.86 20.17 -19.46
C PHE A 177 -31.46 21.66 -19.50
N LEU A 178 -30.17 21.97 -19.32
CA LEU A 178 -29.67 23.34 -19.42
C LEU A 178 -29.89 23.95 -20.81
N THR A 179 -29.60 23.21 -21.88
CA THR A 179 -29.83 23.69 -23.26
C THR A 179 -31.30 23.97 -23.52
N LEU A 180 -32.20 23.14 -23.00
CA LEU A 180 -33.64 23.33 -23.17
C LEU A 180 -34.16 24.53 -22.36
N ILE A 181 -33.64 24.73 -21.14
CA ILE A 181 -33.91 25.93 -20.33
C ILE A 181 -33.42 27.18 -21.08
N GLU A 182 -32.21 27.15 -21.63
CA GLU A 182 -31.63 28.27 -22.36
C GLU A 182 -32.48 28.66 -23.57
N ARG A 183 -32.89 27.69 -24.38
CA ARG A 183 -33.79 27.93 -25.53
C ARG A 183 -35.10 28.54 -25.07
N ARG A 184 -35.71 27.99 -24.02
CA ARG A 184 -36.99 28.48 -23.51
C ARG A 184 -36.89 29.88 -22.92
N ALA A 185 -35.80 30.17 -22.21
CA ALA A 185 -35.52 31.50 -21.68
C ALA A 185 -35.39 32.53 -22.81
N HIS A 186 -34.66 32.21 -23.89
CA HIS A 186 -34.56 33.08 -25.07
C HIS A 186 -35.92 33.35 -25.72
N GLU A 187 -36.76 32.33 -25.86
CA GLU A 187 -38.13 32.50 -26.38
C GLU A 187 -38.96 33.46 -25.52
N ILE A 188 -38.91 33.30 -24.18
CA ILE A 188 -39.62 34.17 -23.24
C ILE A 188 -39.10 35.61 -23.32
N ILE A 189 -37.78 35.80 -23.34
CA ILE A 189 -37.15 37.12 -23.45
C ILE A 189 -37.56 37.79 -24.76
N ASN A 190 -37.53 37.08 -25.89
CA ASN A 190 -37.95 37.63 -27.18
C ASN A 190 -39.41 38.07 -27.15
N VAL A 191 -40.31 37.27 -26.59
CA VAL A 191 -41.73 37.64 -26.47
C VAL A 191 -41.91 38.90 -25.62
N ILE A 192 -41.18 39.04 -24.50
CA ILE A 192 -41.22 40.24 -23.66
C ILE A 192 -40.67 41.43 -24.42
N TYR A 193 -39.52 41.28 -25.09
CA TYR A 193 -38.89 42.34 -25.87
C TYR A 193 -39.82 42.91 -26.94
N TYR A 194 -40.45 42.04 -27.76
CA TYR A 194 -41.39 42.47 -28.78
C TYR A 194 -42.69 43.05 -28.22
N ARG A 195 -43.15 42.59 -27.03
CA ARG A 195 -44.34 43.16 -26.37
C ARG A 195 -44.08 44.50 -25.70
N GLN A 196 -42.85 44.77 -25.27
CA GLN A 196 -42.48 45.99 -24.55
C GLN A 196 -42.03 47.12 -25.50
N TRP A 197 -41.69 46.80 -26.75
CA TRP A 197 -41.27 47.74 -27.80
C TRP A 197 -42.18 47.80 -29.05
N PRO A 198 -43.52 47.88 -28.96
CA PRO A 198 -44.38 48.03 -30.14
C PRO A 198 -44.25 49.43 -30.80
N GLY A 199 -43.73 50.42 -30.09
CA GLY A 199 -43.85 51.84 -30.49
C GLY A 199 -42.83 52.39 -31.51
N LYS A 200 -41.76 51.67 -31.89
CA LYS A 200 -40.81 52.19 -32.89
C LYS A 200 -41.09 51.73 -34.32
N LEU A 201 -41.59 50.50 -34.51
CA LEU A 201 -41.86 49.99 -35.86
C LEU A 201 -43.05 50.69 -36.52
N GLU A 202 -44.09 51.05 -35.75
CA GLU A 202 -45.24 51.78 -36.31
C GLU A 202 -44.95 53.27 -36.61
N HIS A 203 -43.98 53.89 -35.93
CA HIS A 203 -43.63 55.30 -36.16
C HIS A 203 -42.74 55.45 -37.40
N GLU A 204 -41.80 54.53 -37.61
CA GLU A 204 -40.91 54.50 -38.78
C GLU A 204 -41.68 54.18 -40.08
N GLU A 205 -42.64 53.25 -40.04
CA GLU A 205 -43.49 52.94 -41.20
C GLU A 205 -44.44 54.10 -41.55
N ARG A 206 -44.95 54.83 -40.55
CA ARG A 206 -45.78 56.03 -40.80
C ARG A 206 -44.96 57.20 -41.32
N GLU A 207 -43.75 57.44 -40.81
CA GLU A 207 -42.87 58.49 -41.33
C GLU A 207 -42.41 58.22 -42.76
N ASN A 208 -42.05 56.97 -43.07
CA ASN A 208 -41.67 56.56 -44.42
C ASN A 208 -42.83 56.65 -45.41
N ALA A 209 -44.04 56.23 -45.02
CA ALA A 209 -45.24 56.35 -45.87
C ALA A 209 -45.64 57.82 -46.12
N THR A 210 -45.38 58.72 -45.18
CA THR A 210 -45.66 60.16 -45.32
C THR A 210 -44.65 60.85 -46.24
N THR A 211 -43.38 60.45 -46.14
CA THR A 211 -42.28 60.94 -46.98
C THR A 211 -42.48 60.53 -48.46
N ILE A 212 -42.92 59.29 -48.70
CA ILE A 212 -43.25 58.81 -50.05
C ILE A 212 -44.45 59.59 -50.63
N LYS A 213 -45.50 59.85 -49.86
CA LYS A 213 -46.64 60.64 -50.34
C LYS A 213 -46.29 62.09 -50.67
N GLN A 214 -45.33 62.68 -49.95
CA GLN A 214 -44.86 64.05 -50.22
C GLN A 214 -44.00 64.12 -51.48
N THR A 215 -43.14 63.12 -51.74
CA THR A 215 -42.32 63.09 -52.97
C THR A 215 -43.15 62.86 -54.23
N PHE A 216 -44.24 62.09 -54.17
CA PHE A 216 -45.17 61.94 -55.31
C PHE A 216 -46.02 63.18 -55.59
N LYS A 217 -46.25 64.05 -54.60
CA LYS A 217 -47.07 65.27 -54.76
C LYS A 217 -46.28 66.47 -55.30
N VAL A 218 -44.95 66.40 -55.27
CA VAL A 218 -44.03 67.45 -55.78
C VAL A 218 -43.64 67.21 -57.25
N ASN A 219 -43.88 66.00 -57.77
CA ASN A 219 -43.52 65.60 -59.13
C ASN A 219 -44.73 65.44 -60.09
N ALA A 220 -45.91 65.96 -59.72
CA ALA A 220 -47.12 66.00 -60.55
C ALA A 220 -47.61 67.45 -60.70
#